data_AF-A0A967XUZ8-F1
#
_entry.id   AF-A0A967XUZ8-F1
#
_cell.length_a   1.000
_cell.length_b   1.000
_cell.length_c   1.000
_cell.angle_alpha   90.00
_cell.angle_beta   90.00
_cell.angle_gamma   90.00
#
_symmetry.space_group_name_H-M   'P 1'
#
loop_
_entity.id
_entity.type
_entity.pdbx_description
1 polymer ?
#
loop_
_entity_poly.entity_id
_entity_poly.type
_entity_poly.pdbx_seq_one_letter_code
_entity_poly.pdbx_strand_id
1 'polypeptide(L)'
;MQFFILFIGAMVFVFYQFETPPIFFNTVETQEVRSSDYGDQFHSLEEKYEIAAAEKELKARELISAMRAEDEQNINEAEIELREAHQNAQGIRDEAIQLMQENNPDMDPKDTNYIFLGFVTEYLPAGLVGLIIAAIIAASMSSTSGELNALASTTVVDIYKRIFKQEATDRQYVIASKVATIIWGTYAIILAEYASRLGSLIEAVNILGSLFYGTILGIFLVAFYFKWVKGSATFYAAFIAEAAVIYCYVFTDMAFLWFNVVGCVGVIACAIVLNLFIEKPAQR
;
A
#
# COMPACT_ATOMS: atom_id res chain seq x y z
N MET A 1 -3.97 -12.79 8.06
CA MET A 1 -2.83 -12.15 7.35
C MET A 1 -2.72 -10.67 7.73
N GLN A 2 -3.72 -9.82 7.45
CA GLN A 2 -3.69 -8.39 7.78
C GLN A 2 -3.46 -8.07 9.26
N PHE A 3 -4.07 -8.84 10.18
CA PHE A 3 -3.82 -8.70 11.61
C PHE A 3 -2.32 -8.81 11.97
N PHE A 4 -1.61 -9.78 11.41
CA PHE A 4 -0.19 -9.98 11.68
C PHE A 4 0.67 -8.86 11.09
N ILE A 5 0.31 -8.34 9.91
CA ILE A 5 1.00 -7.20 9.30
C ILE A 5 0.83 -5.96 10.19
N LEU A 6 -0.40 -5.67 10.61
CA LEU A 6 -0.69 -4.56 11.53
C LEU A 6 0.03 -4.74 12.87
N PHE A 7 0.02 -5.96 13.42
CA PHE A 7 0.69 -6.27 14.67
C PHE A 7 2.21 -6.05 14.57
N ILE A 8 2.86 -6.51 13.51
CA ILE A 8 4.28 -6.27 13.28
C ILE A 8 4.55 -4.76 13.17
N GLY A 9 3.74 -4.03 12.40
CA GLY A 9 3.86 -2.57 12.30
C GLY A 9 3.72 -1.87 13.65
N ALA A 10 2.74 -2.27 14.47
CA ALA A 10 2.55 -1.75 15.81
C ALA A 10 3.75 -2.08 16.74
N MET A 11 4.30 -3.29 16.65
CA MET A 11 5.49 -3.66 17.43
C MET A 11 6.73 -2.87 17.02
N VAL A 12 6.95 -2.65 15.71
CA VAL A 12 8.06 -1.82 15.22
C VAL A 12 7.87 -0.35 15.61
N PHE A 13 6.63 0.15 15.57
CA PHE A 13 6.31 1.49 16.07
C PHE A 13 6.61 1.65 17.57
N VAL A 14 6.16 0.69 18.39
CA VAL A 14 6.46 0.67 19.83
C VAL A 14 7.96 0.55 20.08
N PHE A 15 8.68 -0.23 19.28
CA PHE A 15 10.12 -0.38 19.37
C PHE A 15 10.86 0.96 19.18
N TYR A 16 10.56 1.69 18.09
CA TYR A 16 11.15 3.02 17.82
C TYR A 16 10.62 4.15 18.72
N GLN A 17 9.74 3.84 19.67
CA GLN A 17 9.45 4.74 20.77
C GLN A 17 10.58 4.77 21.81
N PHE A 18 11.35 3.68 21.91
CA PHE A 18 12.41 3.48 22.92
C PHE A 18 13.82 3.35 22.35
N GLU A 19 13.96 3.31 21.03
CA GLU A 19 15.23 3.23 20.33
C GLU A 19 15.28 4.38 19.33
N THR A 20 16.44 5.02 19.20
CA THR A 20 16.64 6.14 18.26
C THR A 20 16.66 5.60 16.83
N PRO A 21 15.63 5.86 16.00
CA PRO A 21 15.68 5.52 14.59
C PRO A 21 16.70 6.44 13.88
N PRO A 22 17.17 6.09 12.67
CA PRO A 22 17.86 7.06 11.82
C PRO A 22 16.92 8.22 11.46
N ILE A 23 17.49 9.38 11.10
CA ILE A 23 16.72 10.54 10.65
C ILE A 23 15.92 10.22 9.38
N PHE A 24 16.49 9.39 8.50
CA PHE A 24 15.88 8.88 7.28
C PHE A 24 16.36 7.45 7.01
N PHE A 25 15.43 6.53 6.74
CA PHE A 25 15.68 5.09 6.61
C PHE A 25 16.25 4.68 5.24
N ASN A 26 15.99 5.46 4.19
CA ASN A 26 16.56 5.17 2.88
C ASN A 26 18.05 5.52 2.84
N THR A 27 18.90 4.50 2.81
CA THR A 27 20.35 4.66 2.86
C THR A 27 20.94 5.23 1.58
N VAL A 28 20.24 5.12 0.44
CA VAL A 28 20.71 5.65 -0.85
C VAL A 28 20.65 7.18 -0.83
N GLU A 29 19.50 7.73 -0.45
CA GLU A 29 19.28 9.18 -0.40
C GLU A 29 20.16 9.86 0.67
N THR A 30 20.32 9.21 1.82
CA THR A 30 21.21 9.74 2.87
C THR A 30 22.68 9.72 2.46
N GLN A 31 23.13 8.71 1.72
CA GLN A 31 24.50 8.69 1.16
C GLN A 31 24.70 9.76 0.09
N GLU A 32 23.70 9.99 -0.75
CA GLU A 32 23.75 11.01 -1.80
C GLU A 32 23.93 12.40 -1.20
N VAL A 33 23.11 12.75 -0.20
CA VAL A 33 23.18 14.06 0.47
C VAL A 33 24.47 14.22 1.28
N ARG A 34 24.95 13.18 1.94
CA ARG A 34 26.27 13.18 2.62
C ARG A 34 27.45 13.44 1.68
N SER A 35 27.31 13.04 0.41
CA SER A 35 28.34 13.24 -0.62
C SER A 35 28.24 14.59 -1.34
N SER A 36 27.20 15.37 -1.06
CA SER A 36 26.91 16.66 -1.69
C SER A 36 27.52 17.85 -0.93
N ASP A 37 27.36 19.05 -1.49
CA ASP A 37 27.72 20.31 -0.83
C ASP A 37 26.90 20.57 0.47
N TYR A 38 25.78 19.87 0.66
CA TYR A 38 24.95 19.95 1.86
C TYR A 38 25.36 18.96 2.97
N GLY A 39 26.41 18.15 2.76
CA GLY A 39 26.81 17.08 3.69
C GLY A 39 27.06 17.54 5.12
N ASP A 40 27.76 18.66 5.31
CA ASP A 40 28.04 19.22 6.64
C ASP A 40 26.77 19.70 7.36
N GLN A 41 25.85 20.31 6.62
CA GLN A 41 24.56 20.78 7.16
C GLN A 41 23.69 19.59 7.55
N PHE A 42 23.65 18.56 6.69
CA PHE A 42 22.93 17.32 6.96
C PHE A 42 23.48 16.61 8.19
N HIS A 43 24.81 16.53 8.33
CA HIS A 43 25.43 15.93 9.51
C HIS A 43 25.08 16.68 10.80
N SER A 44 25.04 18.02 10.76
CA SER A 44 24.57 18.81 11.91
C SER A 44 23.12 18.52 12.27
N LEU A 45 22.25 18.27 11.29
CA LEU A 45 20.86 17.88 11.53
C LEU A 45 20.77 16.45 12.09
N GLU A 46 21.62 15.52 11.65
CA GLU A 46 21.71 14.17 12.22
C GLU A 46 22.06 14.24 13.71
N GLU A 47 23.10 14.99 14.09
CA GLU A 47 23.49 15.15 15.50
C GLU A 47 22.38 15.77 16.35
N LYS A 48 21.71 16.82 15.85
CA LYS A 48 20.56 17.44 16.54
C LYS A 48 19.41 16.46 16.71
N TYR A 49 19.14 15.66 15.68
CA TYR A 49 18.08 14.69 15.69
C TYR A 49 18.36 13.55 16.69
N GLU A 50 19.60 13.06 16.77
CA GLU A 50 19.98 12.05 17.77
C GLU A 50 19.74 12.55 19.20
N ILE A 51 20.09 13.81 19.48
CA ILE A 51 19.85 14.43 20.79
C ILE A 51 18.34 14.54 21.07
N ALA A 52 17.55 15.05 20.12
CA ALA A 52 16.11 15.20 20.27
C ALA A 52 15.38 13.85 20.38
N ALA A 53 15.85 12.82 19.68
CA ALA A 53 15.32 11.47 19.75
C ALA A 53 15.61 10.80 21.12
N ALA A 54 16.80 11.02 21.67
CA ALA A 54 17.15 10.58 23.02
C ALA A 54 16.32 11.29 24.10
N GLU A 55 16.04 12.58 23.93
CA GLU A 55 15.13 13.32 24.80
C GLU A 55 13.70 12.76 24.74
N LYS A 56 13.18 12.50 23.53
CA LYS A 56 11.89 11.83 23.33
C LYS A 56 11.83 10.46 24.03
N GLU A 57 12.89 9.67 23.95
CA GLU A 57 13.00 8.39 24.64
C GLU A 57 12.89 8.56 26.17
N LEU A 58 13.64 9.51 26.73
CA LEU A 58 13.61 9.83 28.16
C LEU A 58 12.19 10.19 28.61
N LYS A 59 11.52 11.09 27.89
CA LYS A 59 10.13 11.50 28.18
C LYS A 59 9.14 10.34 28.08
N ALA A 60 9.35 9.41 27.15
CA ALA A 60 8.51 8.21 27.06
C ALA A 60 8.67 7.30 28.29
N ARG A 61 9.89 7.17 28.82
CA ARG A 61 10.16 6.40 30.05
C ARG A 61 9.59 7.09 31.29
N GLU A 62 9.66 8.42 31.36
CA GLU A 62 9.06 9.22 32.43
C GLU A 62 7.54 9.04 32.46
N LEU A 63 6.87 9.11 31.31
CA LEU A 63 5.43 8.83 31.21
C LEU A 63 5.07 7.43 31.71
N ILE A 64 5.83 6.38 31.32
CA ILE A 64 5.60 5.02 31.83
C ILE A 64 5.77 4.96 33.35
N SER A 65 6.74 5.68 33.90
CA SER A 65 6.98 5.70 35.34
C SER A 65 5.82 6.37 36.10
N ALA A 66 5.28 7.47 35.57
CA ALA A 66 4.12 8.18 36.12
C ALA A 66 2.85 7.31 36.04
N MET A 67 2.63 6.63 34.91
CA MET A 67 1.52 5.68 34.74
C MET A 67 1.57 4.52 35.74
N ARG A 68 2.77 4.00 36.03
CA ARG A 68 2.96 2.94 37.04
C ARG A 68 2.73 3.42 38.47
N ALA A 69 2.95 4.70 38.73
CA ALA A 69 2.73 5.32 40.03
C ALA A 69 1.26 5.74 40.24
N GLU A 70 0.40 5.63 39.22
CA GLU A 70 -1.00 6.09 39.23
C GLU A 70 -1.15 7.58 39.59
N ASP A 71 -0.14 8.39 39.27
CA ASP A 71 -0.10 9.82 39.57
C ASP A 71 -0.68 10.64 38.41
N GLU A 72 -1.97 10.97 38.47
CA GLU A 72 -2.67 11.69 37.40
C GLU A 72 -2.04 13.04 37.04
N GLN A 73 -1.43 13.74 38.00
CA GLN A 73 -0.80 15.03 37.70
C GLN A 73 0.48 14.82 36.89
N ASN A 74 1.35 13.93 37.35
CA ASN A 74 2.61 13.62 36.67
C ASN A 74 2.38 12.93 35.31
N ILE A 75 1.29 12.18 35.15
CA ILE A 75 0.91 11.59 33.84
C ILE A 75 0.61 12.70 32.82
N ASN A 76 -0.20 13.69 33.20
CA ASN A 76 -0.56 14.79 32.30
C ASN A 76 0.66 15.64 31.93
N GLU A 77 1.53 15.93 32.90
CA GLU A 77 2.77 16.69 32.66
C GLU A 77 3.72 15.90 31.72
N ALA A 78 3.97 14.62 32.01
CA ALA A 78 4.82 13.77 31.17
C ALA A 78 4.25 13.54 29.76
N GLU A 79 2.91 13.53 29.59
CA GLU A 79 2.28 13.44 28.27
C GLU A 79 2.52 14.70 27.44
N ILE A 80 2.46 15.88 28.05
CA ILE A 80 2.75 17.16 27.37
C ILE A 80 4.23 17.19 26.96
N GLU A 81 5.14 16.89 27.88
CA GLU A 81 6.57 16.90 27.60
C GLU A 81 6.97 15.88 26.52
N LEU A 82 6.35 14.69 26.51
CA LEU A 82 6.56 13.70 25.46
C LEU A 82 6.09 14.21 24.09
N ARG A 83 4.93 14.88 24.04
CA ARG A 83 4.41 15.46 22.79
C ARG A 83 5.32 16.59 22.28
N GLU A 84 5.83 17.44 23.15
CA GLU A 84 6.78 18.50 22.79
C GLU A 84 8.10 17.91 22.27
N ALA A 85 8.68 16.93 22.96
CA ALA A 85 9.88 16.24 22.51
C ALA A 85 9.68 15.54 21.16
N HIS A 86 8.50 14.92 20.94
CA HIS A 86 8.15 14.33 19.66
C HIS A 86 8.06 15.37 18.54
N GLN A 87 7.41 16.51 18.78
CA GLN A 87 7.30 17.60 17.81
C GLN A 87 8.66 18.21 17.46
N ASN A 88 9.55 18.36 18.44
CA ASN A 88 10.92 18.84 18.22
C ASN A 88 11.70 17.88 17.30
N ALA A 89 11.72 16.59 17.62
CA ALA A 89 12.39 15.57 16.80
C ALA A 89 11.79 15.50 15.39
N GLN A 90 10.47 15.62 15.25
CA GLN A 90 9.80 15.65 13.97
C GLN A 90 10.16 16.90 13.15
N GLY A 91 10.23 18.08 13.78
CA GLY A 91 10.65 19.31 13.11
C GLY A 91 12.06 19.22 12.53
N ILE A 92 13.02 18.69 13.30
CA ILE A 92 14.40 18.48 12.83
C ILE A 92 14.43 17.49 11.65
N ARG A 93 13.63 16.42 11.72
CA ARG A 93 13.50 15.46 10.62
C ARG A 93 12.93 16.11 9.37
N ASP A 94 11.91 16.96 9.51
CA ASP A 94 11.29 17.66 8.38
C ASP A 94 12.27 18.66 7.74
N GLU A 95 13.08 19.36 8.55
CA GLU A 95 14.19 20.21 8.06
C GLU A 95 15.23 19.39 7.28
N ALA A 96 15.60 18.21 7.77
CA ALA A 96 16.52 17.33 7.07
C ALA A 96 15.93 16.86 5.73
N ILE A 97 14.66 16.46 5.69
CA ILE A 97 14.00 16.06 4.43
C ILE A 97 13.96 17.23 3.45
N GLN A 98 13.69 18.46 3.89
CA GLN A 98 13.75 19.64 3.03
C GLN A 98 15.14 19.84 2.43
N LEU A 99 16.19 19.76 3.24
CA LEU A 99 17.58 19.84 2.78
C LEU A 99 17.90 18.75 1.75
N MET A 100 17.44 17.51 2.00
CA MET A 100 17.62 16.40 1.07
C MET A 100 16.90 16.66 -0.26
N GLN A 101 15.71 17.27 -0.25
CA GLN A 101 14.97 17.66 -1.45
C GLN A 101 15.60 18.84 -2.21
N GLU A 102 16.25 19.78 -1.51
CA GLU A 102 17.05 20.83 -2.15
C GLU A 102 18.24 20.25 -2.92
N ASN A 103 18.83 19.17 -2.41
CA ASN A 103 19.88 18.43 -3.11
C ASN A 103 19.32 17.59 -4.27
N ASN A 104 18.23 16.85 -4.05
CA ASN A 104 17.58 15.98 -5.04
C ASN A 104 16.06 16.24 -5.09
N PRO A 105 15.57 17.08 -6.02
CA PRO A 105 14.15 17.39 -6.13
C PRO A 105 13.26 16.21 -6.53
N ASP A 106 13.84 15.14 -7.09
CA ASP A 106 13.15 13.93 -7.53
C ASP A 106 12.99 12.87 -6.42
N MET A 107 13.60 13.10 -5.25
CA MET A 107 13.56 12.20 -4.09
C MET A 107 12.14 12.04 -3.52
N ASP A 108 11.77 10.82 -3.13
CA ASP A 108 10.55 10.59 -2.34
C ASP A 108 10.78 10.98 -0.87
N PRO A 109 10.04 11.99 -0.32
CA PRO A 109 10.16 12.37 1.08
C PRO A 109 9.62 11.32 2.06
N LYS A 110 8.93 10.28 1.58
CA LYS A 110 8.40 9.19 2.39
C LYS A 110 9.27 7.93 2.25
N ASP A 111 9.90 7.53 3.34
CA ASP A 111 10.74 6.34 3.48
C ASP A 111 10.07 5.21 4.26
N THR A 112 8.74 5.25 4.44
CA THR A 112 7.99 4.30 5.26
C THR A 112 8.22 2.83 4.83
N ASN A 113 8.45 2.60 3.54
CA ASN A 113 8.72 1.27 3.00
C ASN A 113 10.04 0.65 3.51
N TYR A 114 10.97 1.47 4.00
CA TYR A 114 12.30 1.06 4.46
C TYR A 114 12.36 0.77 5.97
N ILE A 115 11.39 1.23 6.77
CA ILE A 115 11.39 1.09 8.24
C ILE A 115 11.57 -0.37 8.67
N PHE A 116 10.78 -1.29 8.09
CA PHE A 116 10.85 -2.71 8.44
C PHE A 116 12.20 -3.34 8.05
N LEU A 117 12.74 -2.97 6.89
CA LEU A 117 14.05 -3.45 6.44
C LEU A 117 15.18 -2.90 7.31
N GLY A 118 15.11 -1.63 7.71
CA GLY A 118 16.03 -1.03 8.68
C GLY A 118 16.03 -1.81 10.00
N PHE A 119 14.85 -2.03 10.58
CA PHE A 119 14.72 -2.84 11.79
C PHE A 119 15.34 -4.23 11.65
N VAL A 120 15.04 -4.94 10.56
CA VAL A 120 15.57 -6.29 10.31
C VAL A 120 17.08 -6.28 10.18
N THR A 121 17.65 -5.33 9.43
CA THR A 121 19.09 -5.32 9.12
C THR A 121 19.96 -4.82 10.28
N GLU A 122 19.42 -3.95 11.13
CA GLU A 122 20.18 -3.31 12.21
C GLU A 122 20.05 -4.05 13.55
N TYR A 123 18.88 -4.62 13.86
CA TYR A 123 18.60 -5.18 15.18
C TYR A 123 18.54 -6.72 15.24
N LEU A 124 18.60 -7.42 14.10
CA LEU A 124 18.58 -8.89 14.06
C LEU A 124 19.96 -9.49 13.79
N PRO A 125 20.25 -10.69 14.32
CA PRO A 125 21.52 -11.37 14.07
C PRO A 125 21.66 -11.77 12.61
N ALA A 126 22.89 -11.72 12.07
CA ALA A 126 23.18 -11.90 10.64
C ALA A 126 22.56 -13.16 10.00
N GLY A 127 22.49 -14.29 10.73
CA GLY A 127 21.83 -15.51 10.24
C GLY A 127 20.32 -15.36 10.04
N LEU A 128 19.65 -14.60 10.91
CA LEU A 128 18.22 -14.34 10.82
C LEU A 128 17.91 -13.31 9.73
N VAL A 129 18.77 -12.31 9.54
CA VAL A 129 18.67 -11.34 8.43
C VAL A 129 18.65 -12.08 7.09
N GLY A 130 19.61 -12.98 6.86
CA GLY A 130 19.67 -13.77 5.63
C GLY A 130 18.43 -14.65 5.44
N LEU A 131 17.91 -15.25 6.52
CA LEU A 131 16.69 -16.06 6.47
C LEU A 131 15.46 -15.22 6.09
N ILE A 132 15.30 -14.03 6.68
CA ILE A 132 14.17 -13.14 6.40
C ILE A 132 14.23 -12.64 4.96
N ILE A 133 15.41 -12.22 4.48
CA ILE A 133 15.58 -11.78 3.09
C ILE A 133 15.23 -12.92 2.13
N ALA A 134 15.70 -14.15 2.39
CA ALA A 134 15.35 -15.30 1.58
C ALA A 134 13.84 -15.59 1.58
N ALA A 135 13.17 -15.47 2.74
CA ALA A 135 11.73 -15.64 2.85
C ALA A 135 10.94 -14.55 2.09
N ILE A 136 11.38 -13.29 2.15
CA ILE A 136 10.78 -12.18 1.39
C ILE A 136 10.89 -12.45 -0.12
N ILE A 137 12.07 -12.84 -0.60
CA ILE A 137 12.30 -13.15 -2.01
C ILE A 137 11.42 -14.34 -2.43
N ALA A 138 11.39 -15.42 -1.65
CA ALA A 138 10.56 -16.59 -1.93
C ALA A 138 9.06 -16.26 -1.98
N ALA A 139 8.57 -15.48 -1.02
CA ALA A 139 7.17 -15.05 -0.98
C ALA A 139 6.83 -14.14 -2.17
N SER A 140 7.69 -13.18 -2.49
CA SER A 140 7.53 -12.28 -3.64
C SER A 140 7.52 -13.04 -4.97
N MET A 141 8.45 -13.97 -5.18
CA MET A 141 8.50 -14.82 -6.37
C MET A 141 7.25 -15.70 -6.48
N SER A 142 6.74 -16.23 -5.37
CA SER A 142 5.51 -17.02 -5.36
C SER A 142 4.27 -16.20 -5.74
N SER A 143 4.11 -14.98 -5.21
CA SER A 143 2.98 -14.10 -5.57
C SER A 143 3.08 -13.66 -7.03
N THR A 144 4.24 -13.15 -7.44
CA THR A 144 4.47 -12.63 -8.80
C THR A 144 4.25 -13.71 -9.86
N SER A 145 4.74 -14.93 -9.62
CA SER A 145 4.52 -16.05 -10.57
C SER A 145 3.05 -16.46 -10.65
N GLY A 146 2.33 -16.44 -9.52
CA GLY A 146 0.89 -16.69 -9.48
C GLY A 146 0.09 -15.63 -10.26
N GLU A 147 0.38 -14.35 -10.02
CA GLU A 147 -0.29 -13.22 -10.67
C GLU A 147 -0.01 -13.16 -12.18
N LEU A 148 1.25 -13.32 -12.60
CA LEU A 148 1.61 -13.37 -14.02
C LEU A 148 0.95 -14.56 -14.74
N ASN A 149 0.85 -15.71 -14.08
CA ASN A 149 0.16 -16.87 -14.62
C ASN A 149 -1.36 -16.64 -14.73
N ALA A 150 -1.97 -15.99 -13.73
CA ALA A 150 -3.39 -15.61 -13.77
C ALA A 150 -3.67 -14.63 -14.92
N LEU A 151 -2.88 -13.56 -15.04
CA LEU A 151 -3.00 -12.57 -16.13
C LEU A 151 -2.81 -13.20 -17.50
N ALA A 152 -1.81 -14.06 -17.67
CA ALA A 152 -1.58 -14.79 -18.91
C ALA A 152 -2.74 -15.73 -19.24
N SER A 153 -3.26 -16.46 -18.25
CA SER A 153 -4.39 -17.36 -18.42
C SER A 153 -5.67 -16.61 -18.82
N THR A 154 -6.03 -15.55 -18.10
CA THR A 154 -7.18 -14.68 -18.43
C THR A 154 -7.03 -14.09 -19.84
N THR A 155 -5.84 -13.60 -20.20
CA THR A 155 -5.58 -13.08 -21.55
C THR A 155 -5.78 -14.16 -22.63
N VAL A 156 -5.27 -15.37 -22.41
CA VAL A 156 -5.37 -16.43 -23.41
C VAL A 156 -6.78 -17.02 -23.49
N VAL A 157 -7.42 -17.29 -22.37
CA VAL A 157 -8.73 -17.97 -22.32
C VAL A 157 -9.85 -16.99 -22.68
N ASP A 158 -9.87 -15.81 -22.06
CA ASP A 158 -11.01 -14.89 -22.17
C ASP A 158 -10.91 -13.98 -23.40
N ILE A 159 -9.70 -13.70 -23.90
CA ILE A 159 -9.48 -12.83 -25.06
C ILE A 159 -9.04 -13.66 -26.28
N TYR A 160 -7.86 -14.28 -26.23
CA TYR A 160 -7.27 -14.91 -27.42
C TYR A 160 -8.11 -16.09 -27.95
N LYS A 161 -8.47 -17.05 -27.08
CA LYS A 161 -9.28 -18.22 -27.42
C LYS A 161 -10.71 -17.83 -27.75
N ARG A 162 -11.33 -16.94 -26.97
CA ARG A 162 -12.74 -16.58 -27.13
C ARG A 162 -13.00 -15.70 -28.36
N ILE A 163 -12.13 -14.74 -28.64
CA ILE A 163 -12.37 -13.68 -29.65
C ILE A 163 -11.57 -13.93 -30.94
N PHE A 164 -10.29 -14.29 -30.85
CA PHE A 164 -9.40 -14.31 -32.01
C PHE A 164 -9.27 -15.69 -32.67
N LYS A 165 -9.07 -16.74 -31.88
CA LYS A 165 -8.71 -18.06 -32.41
C LYS A 165 -9.29 -19.19 -31.59
N GLN A 166 -10.57 -19.51 -31.85
CA GLN A 166 -11.36 -20.52 -31.12
C GLN A 166 -10.86 -21.96 -31.35
N GLU A 167 -10.29 -22.26 -32.51
CA GLU A 167 -9.80 -23.59 -32.90
C GLU A 167 -8.26 -23.66 -32.99
N ALA A 168 -7.53 -22.97 -32.10
CA ALA A 168 -6.09 -23.17 -32.01
C ALA A 168 -5.75 -24.53 -31.38
N THR A 169 -4.59 -25.09 -31.72
CA THR A 169 -4.11 -26.32 -31.05
C THR A 169 -3.58 -26.00 -29.64
N ASP A 170 -3.55 -27.00 -28.75
CA ASP A 170 -3.03 -26.84 -27.38
C ASP A 170 -1.62 -26.25 -27.36
N ARG A 171 -0.76 -26.67 -28.30
CA ARG A 171 0.58 -26.11 -28.45
C ARG A 171 0.56 -24.61 -28.76
N GLN A 172 -0.38 -24.14 -29.57
CA GLN A 172 -0.54 -22.73 -29.88
C GLN A 172 -1.06 -21.93 -28.67
N TYR A 173 -1.96 -22.49 -27.88
CA TYR A 173 -2.41 -21.85 -26.63
C TYR A 173 -1.29 -21.75 -25.60
N VAL A 174 -0.45 -22.79 -25.46
CA VAL A 174 0.72 -22.75 -24.57
C VAL A 174 1.73 -21.68 -25.02
N ILE A 175 1.99 -21.56 -26.33
CA ILE A 175 2.87 -20.51 -26.86
C ILE A 175 2.27 -19.13 -26.60
N ALA A 176 0.97 -18.95 -26.86
CA ALA A 176 0.28 -17.70 -26.58
C ALA A 176 0.34 -17.31 -25.10
N SER A 177 0.20 -18.29 -24.19
CA SER A 177 0.32 -18.07 -22.75
C SER A 177 1.73 -17.62 -22.36
N LYS A 178 2.77 -18.28 -22.87
CA LYS A 178 4.17 -17.86 -22.64
C LYS A 178 4.44 -16.44 -23.12
N VAL A 179 3.91 -16.07 -24.30
CA VAL A 179 4.05 -14.71 -24.84
C VAL A 179 3.30 -13.70 -23.96
N ALA A 180 2.07 -14.03 -23.54
CA ALA A 180 1.31 -13.19 -22.62
C ALA A 180 2.04 -13.00 -21.28
N THR A 181 2.66 -14.04 -20.71
CA THR A 181 3.48 -13.95 -19.50
C THR A 181 4.65 -12.99 -19.68
N ILE A 182 5.35 -13.03 -20.82
CA ILE A 182 6.45 -12.09 -21.11
C ILE A 182 5.92 -10.66 -21.19
N ILE A 183 4.80 -10.44 -21.91
CA ILE A 183 4.19 -9.10 -22.05
C ILE A 183 3.82 -8.52 -20.68
N TRP A 184 3.11 -9.29 -19.85
CA TRP A 184 2.72 -8.84 -18.52
C TRP A 184 3.91 -8.68 -17.58
N GLY A 185 4.95 -9.53 -17.70
CA GLY A 185 6.18 -9.40 -16.95
C GLY A 185 6.94 -8.12 -17.30
N THR A 186 7.07 -7.80 -18.59
CA THR A 186 7.67 -6.54 -19.05
C THR A 186 6.86 -5.33 -18.58
N TYR A 187 5.52 -5.40 -18.70
CA TYR A 187 4.64 -4.35 -18.19
C TYR A 187 4.81 -4.14 -16.68
N ALA A 188 4.88 -5.23 -15.90
CA ALA A 188 5.10 -5.16 -14.46
C ALA A 188 6.45 -4.53 -14.09
N ILE A 189 7.53 -4.84 -14.83
CA ILE A 189 8.85 -4.22 -14.62
C ILE A 189 8.80 -2.71 -14.87
N ILE A 190 8.16 -2.29 -15.96
CA ILE A 190 8.00 -0.86 -16.27
C ILE A 190 7.20 -0.17 -15.16
N LEU A 191 6.06 -0.75 -14.74
CA LEU A 191 5.24 -0.18 -13.68
C LEU A 191 5.97 -0.14 -12.33
N ALA A 192 6.80 -1.13 -12.02
CA ALA A 192 7.58 -1.17 -10.79
C ALA A 192 8.57 0.01 -10.69
N GLU A 193 9.13 0.47 -11.81
CA GLU A 193 10.01 1.64 -11.85
C GLU A 193 9.27 2.91 -11.41
N TYR A 194 8.04 3.12 -11.90
CA TYR A 194 7.20 4.24 -11.49
C TYR A 194 6.61 4.09 -10.08
N ALA A 195 6.33 2.85 -9.67
CA ALA A 195 5.72 2.57 -8.38
C ALA A 195 6.64 2.95 -7.21
N SER A 196 7.96 2.96 -7.42
CA SER A 196 8.93 3.40 -6.41
C SER A 196 8.72 4.84 -5.94
N ARG A 197 8.06 5.68 -6.76
CA ARG A 197 7.71 7.07 -6.44
C ARG A 197 6.32 7.22 -5.81
N LEU A 198 5.60 6.11 -5.62
CA LEU A 198 4.25 6.11 -5.07
C LEU A 198 4.27 5.93 -3.54
N GLY A 199 4.82 6.91 -2.80
CA GLY A 199 4.75 6.99 -1.33
C GLY A 199 4.65 5.64 -0.59
N SER A 200 3.62 5.47 0.23
CA SER A 200 3.36 4.16 0.85
C SER A 200 2.74 3.18 -0.16
N LEU A 201 3.49 2.14 -0.53
CA LEU A 201 3.03 1.16 -1.52
C LEU A 201 1.78 0.40 -1.06
N ILE A 202 1.66 0.13 0.25
CA ILE A 202 0.49 -0.54 0.82
C ILE A 202 -0.76 0.35 0.75
N GLU A 203 -0.60 1.66 0.87
CA GLU A 203 -1.67 2.63 0.72
C GLU A 203 -2.10 2.70 -0.76
N ALA A 204 -1.15 2.85 -1.67
CA ALA A 204 -1.41 2.93 -3.11
C ALA A 204 -2.17 1.71 -3.65
N VAL A 205 -1.75 0.49 -3.27
CA VAL A 205 -2.42 -0.76 -3.68
C VAL A 205 -3.84 -0.84 -3.10
N ASN A 206 -4.05 -0.40 -1.86
CA ASN A 206 -5.37 -0.42 -1.25
C ASN A 206 -6.32 0.62 -1.84
N ILE A 207 -5.84 1.81 -2.19
CA ILE A 207 -6.63 2.82 -2.91
C ILE A 207 -7.06 2.23 -4.27
N LEU A 208 -6.11 1.71 -5.05
CA LEU A 208 -6.39 1.13 -6.36
C LEU A 208 -7.37 -0.04 -6.26
N GLY A 209 -7.16 -0.94 -5.29
CA GLY A 209 -8.06 -2.05 -5.03
C GLY A 209 -9.47 -1.57 -4.65
N SER A 210 -9.57 -0.57 -3.77
CA SER A 210 -10.86 -0.02 -3.34
C SER A 210 -11.71 0.59 -4.45
N LEU A 211 -11.09 1.08 -5.53
CA LEU A 211 -11.83 1.62 -6.68
C LEU A 211 -12.59 0.51 -7.42
N PHE A 212 -11.97 -0.66 -7.61
CA PHE A 212 -12.52 -1.72 -8.46
C PHE A 212 -13.11 -2.92 -7.70
N TYR A 213 -12.62 -3.25 -6.50
CA TYR A 213 -13.05 -4.45 -5.78
C TYR A 213 -14.52 -4.38 -5.36
N GLY A 214 -15.00 -3.20 -4.98
CA GLY A 214 -16.41 -2.98 -4.65
C GLY A 214 -17.36 -3.32 -5.79
N THR A 215 -17.07 -2.83 -7.00
CA THR A 215 -17.91 -3.06 -8.18
C THR A 215 -17.88 -4.53 -8.60
N ILE A 216 -16.71 -5.18 -8.59
CA ILE A 216 -16.55 -6.62 -8.85
C ILE A 216 -17.35 -7.45 -7.84
N LEU A 217 -17.23 -7.15 -6.54
CA LEU A 217 -17.99 -7.83 -5.48
C LEU A 217 -19.50 -7.68 -5.70
N GLY A 218 -19.96 -6.47 -6.06
CA GLY A 218 -21.36 -6.21 -6.39
C GLY A 218 -21.87 -7.10 -7.52
N ILE A 219 -21.10 -7.27 -8.60
CA ILE A 219 -21.45 -8.15 -9.73
C ILE A 219 -21.63 -9.59 -9.25
N PHE A 220 -20.71 -10.11 -8.44
CA PHE A 220 -20.79 -11.46 -7.89
C PHE A 220 -21.98 -11.64 -6.94
N LEU A 221 -22.26 -10.66 -6.08
CA LEU A 221 -23.42 -10.72 -5.18
C LEU A 221 -24.74 -10.72 -5.95
N VAL A 222 -24.86 -9.91 -7.01
CA VAL A 222 -26.01 -9.96 -7.92
C VAL A 222 -26.15 -11.35 -8.56
N ALA A 223 -25.05 -11.93 -9.05
CA ALA A 223 -25.07 -13.25 -9.68
C ALA A 223 -25.47 -14.38 -8.72
N PHE A 224 -25.03 -14.35 -7.46
CA PHE A 224 -25.32 -15.41 -6.49
C PHE A 224 -26.68 -15.27 -5.82
N TYR A 225 -27.03 -14.07 -5.38
CA TYR A 225 -28.22 -13.83 -4.53
C TYR A 225 -29.41 -13.29 -5.30
N PHE A 226 -29.20 -12.57 -6.40
CA PHE A 226 -30.24 -11.92 -7.18
C PHE A 226 -30.38 -12.55 -8.57
N LYS A 227 -30.56 -13.88 -8.61
CA LYS A 227 -30.63 -14.69 -9.86
C LYS A 227 -31.72 -14.27 -10.85
N TRP A 228 -32.69 -13.45 -10.43
CA TRP A 228 -33.70 -12.86 -11.30
C TRP A 228 -33.20 -11.64 -12.12
N VAL A 229 -32.02 -11.10 -11.79
CA VAL A 229 -31.42 -9.96 -12.48
C VAL A 229 -30.68 -10.46 -13.71
N LYS A 230 -30.93 -9.83 -14.86
CA LYS A 230 -30.28 -10.20 -16.12
C LYS A 230 -28.83 -9.72 -16.17
N GLY A 231 -27.98 -10.48 -16.84
CA GLY A 231 -26.58 -10.10 -17.06
C GLY A 231 -26.40 -8.75 -17.76
N SER A 232 -27.32 -8.36 -18.65
CA SER A 232 -27.30 -7.03 -19.28
C SER A 232 -27.57 -5.90 -18.27
N ALA A 233 -28.49 -6.10 -17.32
CA ALA A 233 -28.74 -5.14 -16.24
C ALA A 233 -27.49 -4.97 -15.37
N THR A 234 -26.87 -6.09 -14.97
CA THR A 234 -25.64 -6.10 -14.16
C THR A 234 -24.47 -5.44 -14.88
N PHE A 235 -24.35 -5.64 -16.20
CA PHE A 235 -23.29 -5.04 -17.01
C PHE A 235 -23.38 -3.51 -17.02
N TYR A 236 -24.55 -2.93 -17.30
CA TYR A 236 -24.71 -1.47 -17.26
C TYR A 236 -24.61 -0.91 -15.84
N ALA A 237 -25.11 -1.64 -14.83
CA ALA A 237 -24.97 -1.27 -13.43
C ALA A 237 -23.51 -1.18 -12.99
N ALA A 238 -22.64 -2.08 -13.47
CA ALA A 238 -21.22 -2.03 -13.20
C ALA A 238 -20.58 -0.72 -13.65
N PHE A 239 -20.85 -0.27 -14.89
CA PHE A 239 -20.32 1.00 -15.39
C PHE A 239 -20.85 2.22 -14.63
N ILE A 240 -22.14 2.22 -14.27
CA ILE A 240 -22.74 3.33 -13.50
C ILE A 240 -22.14 3.40 -12.10
N ALA A 241 -21.99 2.25 -11.44
CA ALA A 241 -21.39 2.18 -10.11
C ALA A 241 -19.91 2.57 -10.12
N GLU A 242 -19.16 2.13 -11.13
CA GLU A 242 -17.75 2.49 -11.31
C GLU A 242 -17.60 4.00 -11.54
N ALA A 243 -18.45 4.60 -12.38
CA ALA A 243 -18.46 6.05 -12.58
C ALA A 243 -18.80 6.81 -11.28
N ALA A 244 -19.71 6.28 -10.46
CA ALA A 244 -20.02 6.85 -9.16
C ALA A 244 -18.85 6.75 -8.17
N VAL A 245 -18.13 5.62 -8.15
CA VAL A 245 -16.91 5.45 -7.34
C VAL A 245 -15.83 6.43 -7.74
N ILE A 246 -15.55 6.57 -9.05
CA ILE A 246 -14.58 7.54 -9.57
C ILE A 246 -15.02 8.98 -9.23
N TYR A 247 -16.31 9.29 -9.34
CA TYR A 247 -16.83 10.60 -8.93
C TYR A 247 -16.58 10.85 -7.43
N CYS A 248 -16.88 9.89 -6.56
CA CYS A 248 -16.59 10.02 -5.13
C CYS A 248 -15.08 10.20 -4.88
N TYR A 249 -14.23 9.45 -5.57
CA TYR A 249 -12.77 9.57 -5.42
C TYR A 249 -12.24 10.97 -5.75
N VAL A 250 -12.77 11.61 -6.80
CA VAL A 250 -12.29 12.93 -7.25
C VAL A 250 -12.90 14.08 -6.45
N PHE A 251 -14.16 13.97 -6.03
CA PHE A 251 -14.93 15.09 -5.49
C PHE A 251 -15.27 15.00 -4.00
N THR A 252 -14.85 13.93 -3.30
CA THR A 252 -15.17 13.75 -1.88
C THR A 252 -13.95 13.36 -1.06
N ASP A 253 -13.86 13.88 0.16
CA ASP A 253 -12.81 13.52 1.15
C ASP A 253 -13.13 12.21 1.88
N MET A 254 -13.70 11.24 1.16
CA MET A 254 -14.13 9.97 1.74
C MET A 254 -12.93 9.02 1.89
N ALA A 255 -12.82 8.36 3.04
CA ALA A 255 -11.78 7.34 3.24
C ALA A 255 -11.94 6.21 2.20
N PHE A 256 -10.84 5.85 1.53
CA PHE A 256 -10.84 4.98 0.35
C PHE A 256 -11.51 3.62 0.55
N LEU A 257 -11.56 3.09 1.77
CA LEU A 257 -12.24 1.83 2.08
C LEU A 257 -13.75 1.87 1.81
N TRP A 258 -14.38 3.06 1.91
CA TRP A 258 -15.81 3.24 1.63
C TRP A 258 -16.15 3.11 0.15
N PHE A 259 -15.20 3.29 -0.76
CA PHE A 259 -15.42 3.06 -2.20
C PHE A 259 -15.84 1.62 -2.49
N ASN A 260 -15.39 0.65 -1.69
CA ASN A 260 -15.86 -0.73 -1.79
C ASN A 260 -17.36 -0.85 -1.52
N VAL A 261 -17.86 -0.14 -0.51
CA VAL A 261 -19.28 -0.13 -0.14
C VAL A 261 -20.09 0.58 -1.22
N VAL A 262 -19.64 1.77 -1.65
CA VAL A 262 -20.30 2.56 -2.70
C VAL A 262 -20.38 1.76 -4.00
N GLY A 263 -19.29 1.14 -4.44
CA GLY A 263 -19.26 0.31 -5.64
C GLY A 263 -20.18 -0.90 -5.52
N CYS A 264 -20.10 -1.64 -4.41
CA CYS A 264 -20.89 -2.85 -4.22
C CYS A 264 -22.40 -2.57 -4.15
N VAL A 265 -22.81 -1.63 -3.30
CA VAL A 265 -24.22 -1.22 -3.15
C VAL A 265 -24.70 -0.54 -4.43
N GLY A 266 -23.86 0.27 -5.06
CA GLY A 266 -24.15 0.93 -6.34
C GLY A 266 -24.50 -0.07 -7.44
N VAL A 267 -23.70 -1.15 -7.59
CA VAL A 267 -23.99 -2.21 -8.57
C VAL A 267 -25.32 -2.89 -8.24
N ILE A 268 -25.55 -3.30 -6.99
CA ILE A 268 -26.77 -4.01 -6.60
C ILE A 268 -28.01 -3.13 -6.86
N ALA A 269 -27.99 -1.88 -6.39
CA ALA A 269 -29.10 -0.96 -6.54
C ALA A 269 -29.38 -0.64 -8.02
N CYS A 270 -28.35 -0.28 -8.78
CA CYS A 270 -28.50 0.02 -10.21
C CYS A 270 -28.98 -1.20 -11.00
N ALA A 271 -28.46 -2.39 -10.68
CA ALA A 271 -28.85 -3.62 -11.38
C ALA A 271 -30.31 -3.98 -11.14
N ILE A 272 -30.81 -3.83 -9.90
CA ILE A 272 -32.23 -4.05 -9.58
C ILE A 272 -33.11 -3.05 -10.32
N VAL A 273 -32.75 -1.76 -10.29
CA VAL A 273 -33.51 -0.70 -10.97
C VAL A 273 -33.54 -0.91 -12.48
N LEU A 274 -32.38 -1.12 -13.11
CA LEU A 274 -32.28 -1.35 -14.56
C LEU A 274 -33.02 -2.62 -15.01
N ASN A 275 -33.05 -3.66 -14.18
CA ASN A 275 -33.76 -4.88 -14.49
C ASN A 275 -35.28 -4.68 -14.60
N LEU A 276 -35.85 -3.65 -13.96
CA LEU A 276 -37.28 -3.29 -14.12
C LEU A 276 -37.59 -2.75 -15.52
N PHE A 277 -36.61 -2.11 -16.17
CA PHE A 277 -36.76 -1.50 -17.50
C PHE A 277 -36.34 -2.43 -18.65
N ILE A 278 -35.54 -3.46 -18.37
CA ILE A 278 -35.11 -4.42 -19.39
C ILE A 278 -36.19 -5.49 -19.55
N GLU A 279 -37.01 -5.35 -20.61
CA GLU A 279 -38.09 -6.27 -20.97
C GLU A 279 -37.65 -7.75 -20.95
N LYS A 280 -38.49 -8.63 -20.35
CA LYS A 280 -38.30 -10.09 -20.42
C LYS A 280 -38.19 -10.50 -21.88
N PRO A 281 -37.07 -11.12 -22.34
CA PRO A 281 -37.08 -11.75 -23.64
C PRO A 281 -38.18 -12.81 -23.61
N ALA A 282 -39.05 -12.80 -24.62
CA ALA A 282 -40.04 -13.84 -24.84
C ALA A 282 -39.30 -15.19 -24.83
N GLN A 283 -39.73 -16.11 -23.95
CA GLN A 283 -39.22 -17.48 -23.93
C GLN A 283 -39.38 -18.06 -25.34
N ARG A 284 -38.25 -18.37 -25.99
CA ARG A 284 -38.19 -19.26 -27.16
C ARG A 284 -37.54 -20.54 -26.72
#